data_AF-A0A915CKZ7-F1
#
_entry.id   AF-A0A915CKZ7-F1
#
_cell.length_a   1.000
_cell.length_b   1.000
_cell.length_c   1.000
_cell.angle_alpha   90.00
_cell.angle_beta   90.00
_cell.angle_gamma   90.00
#
_symmetry.space_group_name_H-M   'P 1'
#
loop_
_entity.id
_entity.type
_entity.pdbx_description
1 polymer ?
#
loop_
_entity_poly.entity_id
_entity_poly.type
_entity_poly.pdbx_seq_one_letter_code
_entity_poly.pdbx_strand_id
1 'polypeptide(L)'
;MTRASVEPEAFVEDPHLHTKCGFHVQVIYYGHSIATVVCDLLGILVGMLLFFYPHKFRETTIYRQFLQHYDRTQAYHYQLFYNISCLGWISLFFLHILAIGGAILEYSCKNHGLCCHNSYFYF
;
A
#
# COMPACT_ATOMS: atom_id res chain seq x y z
N MET A 1 -51.39 18.91 30.89
CA MET A 1 -49.97 18.69 30.56
C MET A 1 -49.85 17.35 29.84
N THR A 2 -49.99 17.34 28.52
CA THR A 2 -49.74 16.19 27.66
C THR A 2 -48.39 16.40 26.99
N ARG A 3 -47.38 15.63 27.39
CA ARG A 3 -46.07 15.59 26.72
C ARG A 3 -46.29 14.91 25.36
N ALA A 4 -46.10 15.65 24.28
CA ALA A 4 -45.93 15.08 22.95
C ALA A 4 -44.61 14.31 22.96
N SER A 5 -44.66 13.00 22.72
CA SER A 5 -43.51 12.17 22.42
C SER A 5 -43.03 12.53 21.01
N VAL A 6 -41.86 13.18 20.91
CA VAL A 6 -41.13 13.33 19.65
C VAL A 6 -40.55 11.94 19.34
N GLU A 7 -41.12 11.25 18.37
CA GLU A 7 -40.46 10.09 17.75
C GLU A 7 -39.13 10.54 17.15
N PRO A 8 -38.03 9.80 17.33
CA PRO A 8 -36.81 10.10 16.60
C PRO A 8 -37.11 9.89 15.13
N GLU A 9 -37.02 10.98 14.34
CA GLU A 9 -37.13 10.92 12.89
C GLU A 9 -36.23 9.78 12.40
N ALA A 10 -36.85 8.71 11.93
CA ALA A 10 -36.15 7.62 11.29
C ALA A 10 -35.30 8.26 10.21
N PHE A 11 -33.98 8.17 10.34
CA PHE A 11 -33.03 8.59 9.35
C PHE A 11 -33.39 7.78 8.09
N VAL A 12 -34.20 8.37 7.20
CA VAL A 12 -34.51 7.77 5.91
C VAL A 12 -33.21 7.85 5.14
N GLU A 13 -32.46 6.77 5.21
CA GLU A 13 -31.17 6.60 4.57
C GLU A 13 -31.42 6.66 3.06
N ASP A 14 -31.21 7.84 2.49
CA ASP A 14 -31.57 8.14 1.11
C ASP A 14 -30.69 7.26 0.18
N PRO A 15 -31.25 6.23 -0.49
CA PRO A 15 -30.47 5.23 -1.21
C PRO A 15 -29.67 5.86 -2.35
N HIS A 16 -30.14 7.00 -2.86
CA HIS A 16 -29.48 7.78 -3.90
C HIS A 16 -28.19 8.47 -3.43
N LEU A 17 -28.11 8.84 -2.13
CA LEU A 17 -26.93 9.45 -1.52
C LEU A 17 -25.84 8.38 -1.27
N HIS A 18 -26.22 7.20 -0.78
CA HIS A 18 -25.33 6.06 -0.63
C HIS A 18 -24.74 5.57 -1.96
N THR A 19 -25.54 5.57 -3.02
CA THR A 19 -25.08 5.10 -4.35
C THR A 19 -24.02 6.04 -4.95
N LYS A 20 -24.19 7.37 -4.80
CA LYS A 20 -23.18 8.35 -5.26
C LYS A 20 -21.92 8.34 -4.40
N CYS A 21 -22.07 8.23 -3.07
CA CYS A 21 -20.93 8.17 -2.15
C CYS A 21 -20.14 6.87 -2.35
N GLY A 22 -20.83 5.74 -2.51
CA GLY A 22 -20.23 4.44 -2.82
C GLY A 22 -19.49 4.42 -4.15
N PHE A 23 -20.08 4.97 -5.23
CA PHE A 23 -19.42 5.06 -6.53
C PHE A 23 -18.17 5.96 -6.48
N HIS A 24 -18.23 7.09 -5.78
CA HIS A 24 -17.09 7.99 -5.63
C HIS A 24 -15.95 7.36 -4.82
N VAL A 25 -16.26 6.68 -3.71
CA VAL A 25 -15.28 5.94 -2.89
C VAL A 25 -14.68 4.77 -3.67
N GLN A 26 -15.49 4.06 -4.45
CA GLN A 26 -15.03 2.95 -5.29
C GLN A 26 -14.09 3.44 -6.40
N VAL A 27 -14.43 4.52 -7.11
CA VAL A 27 -13.55 5.11 -8.14
C VAL A 27 -12.24 5.62 -7.53
N ILE A 28 -12.28 6.26 -6.37
CA ILE A 28 -11.06 6.68 -5.65
C ILE A 28 -10.23 5.47 -5.26
N TYR A 29 -10.84 4.42 -4.72
CA TYR A 29 -10.14 3.20 -4.31
C TYR A 29 -9.46 2.51 -5.49
N TYR A 30 -10.16 2.33 -6.61
CA TYR A 30 -9.58 1.74 -7.83
C TYR A 30 -8.51 2.63 -8.45
N GLY A 31 -8.73 3.94 -8.52
CA GLY A 31 -7.75 4.88 -9.05
C GLY A 31 -6.48 4.94 -8.20
N HIS A 32 -6.64 4.97 -6.88
CA HIS A 32 -5.53 4.90 -5.94
C HIS A 32 -4.78 3.57 -6.06
N SER A 33 -5.50 2.45 -6.13
CA SER A 33 -4.93 1.11 -6.28
C SER A 33 -4.08 0.95 -7.55
N ILE A 34 -4.53 1.50 -8.69
CA ILE A 34 -3.72 1.47 -9.92
C ILE A 34 -2.47 2.34 -9.76
N ALA A 35 -2.60 3.53 -9.20
CA ALA A 35 -1.48 4.43 -8.98
C ALA A 35 -0.44 3.82 -8.02
N THR A 36 -0.88 3.17 -6.94
CA THR A 36 0.02 2.49 -5.99
C THR A 36 0.74 1.33 -6.65
N VAL A 37 0.07 0.50 -7.44
CA VAL A 37 0.72 -0.58 -8.19
C VAL A 37 1.80 -0.05 -9.14
N VAL A 38 1.54 1.05 -9.86
CA VAL A 38 2.55 1.67 -10.74
C VAL A 38 3.74 2.17 -9.92
N CYS A 39 3.49 2.86 -8.80
CA CYS A 39 4.54 3.31 -7.88
C CYS A 39 5.35 2.12 -7.33
N ASP A 40 4.71 1.00 -7.02
CA ASP A 40 5.39 -0.19 -6.51
C ASP A 40 6.32 -0.80 -7.55
N LEU A 41 5.86 -0.92 -8.80
CA LEU A 41 6.69 -1.40 -9.89
C LEU A 41 7.92 -0.52 -10.12
N LEU A 42 7.74 0.81 -10.04
CA LEU A 42 8.86 1.75 -10.10
C LEU A 42 9.80 1.58 -8.88
N GLY A 43 9.25 1.39 -7.68
CA GLY A 43 10.01 1.14 -6.46
C GLY A 43 10.86 -0.13 -6.54
N ILE A 44 10.29 -1.21 -7.07
CA ILE A 44 11.01 -2.48 -7.33
C ILE A 44 12.11 -2.25 -8.36
N LEU A 45 11.82 -1.55 -9.45
CA LEU A 45 12.82 -1.25 -10.49
C LEU A 45 14.00 -0.47 -9.90
N VAL A 46 13.74 0.55 -9.09
CA VAL A 46 14.78 1.32 -8.38
C VAL A 46 15.58 0.41 -7.44
N GLY A 47 14.91 -0.45 -6.67
CA GLY A 47 15.58 -1.42 -5.79
C GLY A 47 16.49 -2.37 -6.55
N MET A 48 16.03 -2.91 -7.69
CA MET A 48 16.84 -3.77 -8.56
C MET A 48 18.02 -3.04 -9.16
N LEU A 49 17.83 -1.81 -9.66
CA LEU A 49 18.91 -1.00 -10.21
C LEU A 49 19.99 -0.73 -9.18
N LEU A 50 19.60 -0.41 -7.94
CA LEU A 50 20.55 -0.24 -6.84
C LEU A 50 21.29 -1.55 -6.53
N PHE A 51 20.58 -2.68 -6.49
CA PHE A 51 21.17 -3.98 -6.22
C PHE A 51 22.22 -4.40 -7.26
N PHE A 52 21.94 -4.23 -8.55
CA PHE A 52 22.86 -4.59 -9.64
C PHE A 52 23.96 -3.56 -9.90
N TYR A 53 23.68 -2.28 -9.62
CA TYR A 53 24.62 -1.17 -9.86
C TYR A 53 24.92 -0.36 -8.60
N PRO A 54 25.57 -0.97 -7.58
CA PRO A 54 25.85 -0.31 -6.30
C PRO A 54 26.77 0.90 -6.44
N HIS A 55 27.58 0.96 -7.52
CA HIS A 55 28.43 2.10 -7.81
C HIS A 55 27.62 3.40 -8.00
N LYS A 56 26.42 3.33 -8.58
CA LYS A 56 25.53 4.49 -8.74
C LYS A 56 25.07 5.05 -7.41
N PHE A 57 24.82 4.18 -6.44
CA PHE A 57 24.48 4.63 -5.09
C PHE A 57 25.66 5.35 -4.41
N ARG A 58 26.89 4.87 -4.64
CA ARG A 58 28.11 5.50 -4.10
C ARG A 58 28.39 6.89 -4.68
N GLU A 59 27.81 7.23 -5.82
CA GLU A 59 27.89 8.57 -6.42
C GLU A 59 26.97 9.60 -5.75
N THR A 60 25.96 9.14 -5.00
CA THR A 60 24.97 10.02 -4.37
C THR A 60 25.55 10.85 -3.22
N THR A 61 25.00 12.04 -3.01
CA THR A 61 25.35 12.91 -1.88
C THR A 61 25.07 12.25 -0.54
N ILE A 62 23.99 11.48 -0.45
CA ILE A 62 23.60 10.73 0.76
C ILE A 62 24.71 9.76 1.17
N TYR A 63 25.23 8.99 0.21
CA TYR A 63 26.34 8.09 0.47
C TYR A 63 27.57 8.85 0.99
N ARG A 64 27.95 9.93 0.31
CA ARG A 64 29.15 10.72 0.67
C ARG A 64 29.06 11.34 2.07
N GLN A 65 27.88 11.82 2.46
CA GLN A 65 27.69 12.49 3.74
C GLN A 65 27.56 11.51 4.91
N PHE A 66 26.84 10.40 4.72
CA PHE A 66 26.45 9.55 5.85
C PHE A 66 27.12 8.18 5.86
N LEU A 67 27.40 7.59 4.69
CA LEU A 67 27.79 6.18 4.58
C LEU A 67 29.26 5.99 4.21
N GLN A 68 29.92 6.99 3.64
CA GLN A 68 31.30 6.90 3.19
C GLN A 68 32.29 6.59 4.32
N HIS A 69 32.11 7.18 5.50
CA HIS A 69 32.96 6.88 6.66
C HIS A 69 32.72 5.46 7.17
N TYR A 70 31.48 5.01 7.16
CA TYR A 70 31.11 3.66 7.61
C TYR A 70 31.60 2.57 6.64
N ASP A 71 31.48 2.77 5.33
CA ASP A 71 32.05 1.86 4.31
C ASP A 71 33.58 1.72 4.47
N ARG A 72 34.28 2.81 4.79
CA ARG A 72 35.75 2.77 4.98
C ARG A 72 36.19 2.07 6.26
N THR A 73 35.43 2.22 7.33
CA THR A 73 35.78 1.67 8.65
C THR A 73 35.29 0.25 8.85
N GLN A 74 34.16 -0.10 8.23
CA GLN A 74 33.45 -1.37 8.43
C GLN A 74 32.89 -1.92 7.10
N ALA A 75 33.75 -2.05 6.09
CA ALA A 75 33.36 -2.42 4.72
C ALA A 75 32.48 -3.69 4.64
N TYR A 76 32.83 -4.74 5.40
CA TYR A 76 32.05 -5.98 5.42
C TYR A 76 30.63 -5.77 5.96
N HIS A 77 30.49 -5.09 7.10
CA HIS A 77 29.18 -4.82 7.70
C HIS A 77 28.35 -3.87 6.84
N TYR A 78 28.99 -2.87 6.21
CA TYR A 78 28.33 -2.00 5.25
C TYR A 78 27.76 -2.78 4.06
N GLN A 79 28.55 -3.65 3.44
CA GLN A 79 28.12 -4.47 2.30
C GLN A 79 26.92 -5.35 2.67
N LEU A 80 26.97 -5.98 3.86
CA LEU A 80 25.87 -6.80 4.37
C LEU A 80 24.60 -5.96 4.59
N PHE A 81 24.73 -4.81 5.26
CA PHE A 81 23.63 -3.90 5.53
C PHE A 81 23.00 -3.37 4.23
N TYR A 82 23.83 -3.02 3.24
CA TYR A 82 23.38 -2.56 1.93
C TYR A 82 22.56 -3.63 1.20
N ASN A 83 23.07 -4.86 1.16
CA ASN A 83 22.38 -5.98 0.51
C ASN A 83 21.05 -6.29 1.20
N ILE A 84 21.03 -6.35 2.54
CA ILE A 84 19.80 -6.57 3.31
C ILE A 84 18.81 -5.44 3.06
N SER A 85 19.26 -4.19 3.02
CA SER A 85 18.41 -3.02 2.77
C SER A 85 17.79 -3.07 1.37
N CYS A 86 18.57 -3.42 0.34
CA CYS A 86 18.06 -3.56 -1.02
C CYS A 86 17.07 -4.72 -1.15
N LEU A 87 17.38 -5.89 -0.56
CA LEU A 87 16.48 -7.04 -0.56
C LEU A 87 15.19 -6.76 0.22
N GLY A 88 15.31 -6.10 1.37
CA GLY A 88 14.17 -5.69 2.19
C GLY A 88 13.28 -4.68 1.47
N TRP A 89 13.87 -3.71 0.77
CA TRP A 89 13.15 -2.77 -0.07
C TRP A 89 12.32 -3.47 -1.15
N ILE A 90 12.95 -4.34 -1.95
CA ILE A 90 12.25 -5.12 -2.99
C ILE A 90 11.15 -5.99 -2.38
N SER A 91 11.44 -6.65 -1.25
CA SER A 91 10.48 -7.52 -0.56
C SER A 91 9.26 -6.76 -0.06
N LEU A 92 9.43 -5.55 0.47
CA LEU A 92 8.32 -4.71 0.93
C LEU A 92 7.38 -4.33 -0.20
N PHE A 93 7.91 -3.88 -1.33
CA PHE A 93 7.08 -3.58 -2.50
C PHE A 93 6.38 -4.82 -3.06
N PHE A 94 7.06 -5.97 -3.08
CA PHE A 94 6.44 -7.22 -3.49
C PHE A 94 5.28 -7.63 -2.56
N LEU A 95 5.48 -7.55 -1.24
CA LEU A 95 4.43 -7.80 -0.25
C LEU A 95 3.26 -6.82 -0.39
N HIS A 96 3.54 -5.56 -0.71
CA HIS A 96 2.49 -4.57 -0.92
C HIS A 96 1.61 -4.91 -2.14
N ILE A 97 2.24 -5.29 -3.27
CA ILE A 97 1.52 -5.76 -4.46
C ILE A 97 0.67 -7.00 -4.14
N LEU A 98 1.20 -7.95 -3.38
CA LEU A 98 0.44 -9.13 -2.95
C LEU A 98 -0.77 -8.76 -2.09
N ALA A 99 -0.62 -7.80 -1.17
CA ALA A 99 -1.73 -7.33 -0.35
C ALA A 99 -2.83 -6.67 -1.19
N ILE A 100 -2.46 -5.82 -2.16
CA ILE A 100 -3.40 -5.20 -3.10
C ILE A 100 -4.10 -6.28 -3.95
N GLY A 101 -3.34 -7.21 -4.52
CA GLY A 101 -3.88 -8.32 -5.31
C GLY A 101 -4.84 -9.19 -4.52
N GLY A 102 -4.51 -9.50 -3.26
CA GLY A 102 -5.37 -10.21 -2.33
C GLY A 102 -6.69 -9.47 -2.05
N ALA A 103 -6.62 -8.17 -1.79
CA ALA A 103 -7.81 -7.35 -1.56
C ALA A 103 -8.73 -7.28 -2.79
N ILE A 104 -8.16 -7.16 -4.00
CA ILE A 104 -8.93 -7.18 -5.26
C ILE A 104 -9.57 -8.55 -5.49
N LEU A 105 -8.85 -9.64 -5.22
CA LEU A 105 -9.36 -11.00 -5.36
C LEU A 105 -10.51 -11.25 -4.38
N GLU A 106 -10.35 -10.85 -3.11
CA GLU A 106 -11.39 -10.95 -2.08
C GLU A 106 -12.65 -10.17 -2.49
N TYR A 107 -12.48 -8.92 -2.96
CA TYR A 107 -13.57 -8.09 -3.46
C TYR A 107 -14.29 -8.74 -4.65
N SER A 108 -13.52 -9.26 -5.62
CA SER A 108 -14.07 -9.92 -6.82
C SER A 108 -14.86 -11.18 -6.46
N CYS A 109 -14.35 -11.97 -5.52
CA CYS A 109 -15.02 -13.16 -5.00
C CYS A 109 -16.34 -12.84 -4.28
N LYS A 110 -16.41 -11.74 -3.52
CA LYS A 110 -17.64 -11.25 -2.88
C LYS A 110 -18.66 -10.78 -3.91
N ASN A 111 -18.24 -10.01 -4.92
CA ASN A 111 -19.15 -9.47 -5.94
C ASN A 111 -19.71 -10.53 -6.91
N HIS A 112 -18.94 -11.58 -7.21
CA HIS A 112 -19.37 -12.66 -8.10
C HIS A 112 -20.07 -13.82 -7.37
N GLY A 113 -20.33 -13.69 -6.05
CA GLY A 113 -21.03 -14.71 -5.27
C GLY A 113 -20.29 -16.03 -5.13
N LEU A 114 -18.98 -16.06 -5.39
CA LEU A 114 -18.16 -17.27 -5.35
C LEU A 114 -17.65 -17.60 -3.94
N CYS A 115 -17.57 -16.59 -3.04
CA CYS A 115 -17.16 -16.79 -1.65
C CYS A 115 -18.31 -16.48 -0.68
N CYS A 116 -19.22 -17.44 -0.50
CA CYS A 116 -20.07 -17.50 0.68
C CYS A 116 -19.29 -18.07 1.87
N HIS A 117 -18.26 -17.40 2.39
CA HIS A 117 -17.81 -17.68 3.75
C HIS A 117 -17.01 -16.54 4.43
N ASN A 118 -17.54 -16.12 5.58
CA ASN A 118 -16.94 -15.43 6.72
C ASN A 118 -16.27 -14.06 6.51
N SER A 119 -17.13 -13.04 6.57
CA SER A 119 -17.17 -12.01 7.61
C SER A 119 -15.88 -11.57 8.35
N TYR A 120 -15.73 -10.25 8.38
CA TYR A 120 -14.96 -9.40 9.32
C TYR A 120 -13.45 -9.30 9.12
N PHE A 121 -13.02 -8.30 8.34
CA PHE A 121 -11.87 -7.46 8.70
C PHE A 121 -12.12 -6.05 8.14
N TYR A 122 -12.72 -5.20 8.97
CA TYR A 122 -12.69 -3.75 8.82
C TYR A 122 -11.52 -3.25 9.69
N PHE A 123 -10.60 -2.49 9.10
CA PHE A 123 -9.78 -1.50 9.80
C PHE A 123 -10.30 -0.12 9.40
#